data_AF-A0A6V7JSR9-F1
#
_entry.id   AF-A0A6V7JSR9-F1
#
_cell.length_a   1.000
_cell.length_b   1.000
_cell.length_c   1.000
_cell.angle_alpha   90.00
_cell.angle_beta   90.00
_cell.angle_gamma   90.00
#
_symmetry.space_group_name_H-M   'P 1'
#
loop_
_entity.id
_entity.type
_entity.pdbx_description
1 polymer ?
#
loop_
_entity_poly.entity_id
_entity_poly.type
_entity_poly.pdbx_seq_one_letter_code
_entity_poly.pdbx_strand_id
1 'polypeptide(L)' 'AAFICPEYRYLMAGIEYAQSFNFNCHKWLLTNFDCSAM' A
#
# COMPACT_ATOMS: atom_id res chain seq x y z
N ALA A 1 -6.59 6.45 4.74
CA ALA A 1 -6.35 6.67 3.30
C ALA A 1 -5.14 5.83 2.90
N ALA A 2 -5.19 5.15 1.76
CA ALA A 2 -4.08 4.34 1.25
C ALA A 2 -3.30 5.12 0.18
N PHE A 3 -2.14 4.60 -0.25
CA PHE A 3 -1.31 5.25 -1.27
C PHE A 3 -1.91 5.31 -2.69
N ILE A 4 -3.11 4.74 -2.89
CA ILE A 4 -3.88 4.92 -4.12
C ILE A 4 -4.36 6.36 -4.32
N CYS A 5 -4.64 7.06 -3.22
CA CYS A 5 -5.03 8.46 -3.18
C CYS A 5 -3.84 9.35 -3.62
N PRO A 6 -3.97 10.13 -4.70
CA PRO A 6 -2.88 10.95 -5.24
C PRO A 6 -2.22 11.87 -4.22
N GLU A 7 -3.00 12.44 -3.31
CA GLU A 7 -2.56 13.37 -2.27
C GLU A 7 -1.62 12.74 -1.23
N TYR A 8 -1.55 11.40 -1.13
CA TYR A 8 -0.64 10.71 -0.22
C TYR A 8 0.56 10.05 -0.91
N ARG A 9 0.67 10.12 -2.25
CA ARG A 9 1.76 9.45 -2.99
C ARG A 9 3.15 9.94 -2.64
N TYR A 10 3.27 11.18 -2.14
CA TYR A 10 4.55 11.72 -1.67
C TYR A 10 5.14 10.93 -0.50
N LEU A 11 4.30 10.23 0.28
CA LEU A 11 4.75 9.35 1.37
C LEU A 11 5.44 8.07 0.86
N MET A 12 5.30 7.75 -0.44
CA MET A 12 6.02 6.64 -1.08
C MET A 12 7.32 7.08 -1.78
N ALA A 13 7.84 8.28 -1.49
CA ALA A 13 9.10 8.71 -2.08
C ALA A 13 10.23 7.71 -1.76
N GLY A 14 10.91 7.20 -2.78
CA GLY A 14 11.97 6.20 -2.65
C GLY A 14 11.50 4.74 -2.73
N ILE A 15 10.19 4.48 -2.89
CA ILE A 15 9.65 3.12 -3.06
C ILE A 15 10.24 2.42 -4.30
N GLU A 16 10.65 3.20 -5.31
CA GLU A 16 11.27 2.72 -6.54
C GLU A 16 12.63 2.03 -6.33
N TYR A 17 13.29 2.28 -5.20
CA TYR A 17 14.54 1.62 -4.82
C TYR A 17 14.31 0.35 -4.00
N ALA A 18 13.07 0.07 -3.59
CA ALA A 18 12.74 -1.14 -2.86
C ALA A 18 12.66 -2.34 -3.81
N GLN A 19 13.18 -3.49 -3.39
CA GLN A 19 13.14 -4.72 -4.18
C GLN A 19 11.79 -5.46 -4.04
N SER A 20 11.03 -5.14 -2.99
CA SER A 20 9.71 -5.69 -2.72
C SER A 20 8.89 -4.70 -1.89
N PHE A 21 7.56 -4.79 -1.99
CA PHE A 21 6.64 -3.93 -1.26
C PHE A 21 5.38 -4.70 -0.84
N ASN A 22 5.25 -4.97 0.45
CA ASN A 22 4.08 -5.68 0.99
C ASN A 22 3.03 -4.72 1.55
N PHE A 23 1.77 -4.99 1.24
CA PHE A 23 0.62 -4.20 1.65
C PHE A 23 -0.56 -5.09 2.08
N ASN A 24 -1.15 -4.79 3.24
CA ASN A 24 -2.32 -5.52 3.72
C ASN A 24 -3.61 -4.82 3.29
N CYS A 25 -4.24 -5.31 2.22
CA CYS A 25 -5.49 -4.79 1.67
C CYS A 25 -6.63 -4.78 2.71
N HIS A 26 -6.70 -5.81 3.56
CA HIS A 26 -7.78 -5.94 4.55
C HIS A 26 -7.72 -4.90 5.67
N LYS A 27 -6.62 -4.15 5.79
CA LYS A 27 -6.50 -3.06 6.77
C LYS A 27 -7.12 -1.77 6.24
N TRP A 28 -6.78 -1.38 5.01
CA TRP A 28 -7.07 -0.03 4.51
C TRP A 28 -7.93 0.02 3.24
N LEU A 29 -8.14 -1.11 2.56
CA LEU A 29 -8.96 -1.21 1.34
C LEU A 29 -10.26 -2.01 1.55
N LEU A 30 -10.62 -2.30 2.81
CA LEU A 30 -11.90 -2.94 3.18
C LEU A 30 -12.13 -4.31 2.52
N THR A 31 -11.06 -5.06 2.26
CA THR A 31 -11.18 -6.47 1.85
C THR A 31 -11.40 -7.37 3.08
N ASN A 32 -12.02 -8.53 2.89
CA ASN A 32 -12.15 -9.52 3.96
C ASN A 32 -10.77 -9.98 4.49
N PHE A 33 -10.72 -10.32 5.77
CA PHE A 33 -9.53 -10.90 6.41
C PHE A 33 -9.32 -12.35 5.96
N ASP A 34 -8.13 -12.82 5.61
CA ASP A 34 -6.82 -12.16 5.41
C ASP A 34 -6.58 -11.89 3.91
N CYS A 35 -5.98 -10.74 3.60
CA CYS A 35 -5.49 -10.41 2.26
C CYS A 35 -4.27 -9.48 2.34
N SER A 36 -3.10 -10.00 1.94
CA SER A 36 -1.86 -9.25 1.71
C SER A 36 -1.42 -9.35 0.24
N ALA A 37 -0.89 -8.26 -0.29
CA ALA A 37 -0.29 -8.18 -1.62
C ALA A 37 1.19 -7.82 -1.48
N MET A 38 2.07 -8.61 -2.10
CA MET A 38 3.53 -8.46 -2.05
C MET A 38 4.09 -8.13 -3.43
#